data_AF-A0A1C2B0B7-F1
#
_entry.id   AF-A0A1C2B0B7-F1
#
_cell.length_a   1.000
_cell.length_b   1.000
_cell.length_c   1.000
_cell.angle_alpha   90.00
_cell.angle_beta   90.00
_cell.angle_gamma   90.00
#
_symmetry.space_group_name_H-M   'P 1'
#
loop_
_entity.id
_entity.type
_entity.pdbx_description
1 polymer ?
#
loop_
_entity_poly.entity_id
_entity_poly.type
_entity_poly.pdbx_seq_one_letter_code
_entity_poly.pdbx_strand_id
1 'polypeptide(L)'
;MPLYIFYLKKILMINYNFFEKFLHDLTLGNSFIKKSIFELEKIIYQKKIESNCIKFEKHIFISGLPRSGSTGILNLLYDTSEFASLTYQNMPFILAPNLSKLFIRKVENSKKKKRFHNDGVFFDHDSPEAFDQVFLKLY
;
A
#
# COMPACT_ATOMS: atom_id res chain seq x y z
N MET A 1 12.35 -16.48 -1.18
CA MET A 1 11.58 -15.21 -1.37
C MET A 1 10.52 -15.23 -2.49
N PRO A 2 10.63 -15.94 -3.64
CA PRO A 2 9.57 -15.91 -4.66
C PRO A 2 8.30 -16.66 -4.22
N LEU A 3 8.47 -17.72 -3.41
CA LEU A 3 7.38 -18.53 -2.88
C LEU A 3 6.42 -17.73 -1.96
N TYR A 4 6.94 -16.77 -1.19
CA TYR A 4 6.16 -15.98 -0.25
C TYR A 4 5.30 -14.91 -0.97
N ILE A 5 5.84 -14.30 -2.02
CA ILE A 5 5.08 -13.39 -2.91
C ILE A 5 4.01 -14.17 -3.67
N PHE A 6 4.34 -15.37 -4.17
CA PHE A 6 3.39 -16.26 -4.84
C PHE A 6 2.29 -16.77 -3.89
N TYR A 7 2.61 -16.94 -2.60
CA TYR A 7 1.68 -17.43 -1.58
C TYR A 7 0.79 -16.32 -0.98
N LEU A 8 1.31 -15.09 -0.82
CA LEU A 8 0.48 -13.90 -0.58
C LEU A 8 -0.52 -13.67 -1.73
N LYS A 9 -0.07 -13.90 -2.98
CA LYS A 9 -0.94 -13.94 -4.17
C LYS A 9 -2.08 -14.92 -3.99
N LYS A 10 -1.81 -16.11 -3.44
CA LYS A 10 -2.78 -17.19 -3.23
C LYS A 10 -3.77 -16.94 -2.07
N ILE A 11 -3.39 -16.19 -1.04
CA ILE A 11 -4.25 -15.89 0.13
C ILE A 11 -5.15 -14.66 -0.11
N LEU A 12 -4.68 -13.64 -0.83
CA LEU A 12 -5.55 -12.55 -1.30
C LEU A 12 -6.58 -13.04 -2.33
N MET A 13 -6.25 -14.10 -3.08
CA MET A 13 -7.00 -14.66 -4.22
C MET A 13 -8.36 -15.32 -3.93
N ILE A 14 -8.83 -15.40 -2.69
CA ILE A 14 -10.06 -16.17 -2.39
C ILE A 14 -11.34 -15.46 -2.86
N ASN A 15 -11.29 -14.13 -3.13
CA ASN A 15 -12.47 -13.33 -3.48
C ASN A 15 -12.24 -12.32 -4.64
N TYR A 16 -11.30 -12.56 -5.54
CA TYR A 16 -11.07 -11.65 -6.68
C TYR A 16 -11.75 -12.14 -7.95
N ASN A 17 -12.52 -11.27 -8.60
CA ASN A 17 -13.02 -11.50 -9.95
C ASN A 17 -11.84 -11.52 -10.95
N PHE A 18 -12.04 -12.13 -12.12
CA PHE A 18 -11.03 -12.24 -13.18
C PHE A 18 -10.40 -10.87 -13.53
N PHE A 19 -11.23 -9.84 -13.67
CA PHE A 19 -10.78 -8.47 -13.96
C PHE A 19 -9.95 -7.86 -12.83
N GLU A 20 -10.31 -8.11 -11.57
CA GLU A 20 -9.58 -7.57 -10.43
C GLU A 20 -8.21 -8.23 -10.32
N LYS A 21 -8.13 -9.55 -10.57
CA LYS A 21 -6.87 -10.29 -10.62
C LYS A 21 -5.99 -9.82 -11.78
N PHE A 22 -6.58 -9.61 -12.95
CA PHE A 22 -5.88 -9.06 -14.11
C PHE A 22 -5.33 -7.66 -13.81
N LEU A 23 -6.14 -6.78 -13.22
CA LEU A 23 -5.72 -5.43 -12.87
C LEU A 23 -4.58 -5.43 -11.85
N HIS A 24 -4.68 -6.28 -10.82
CA HIS A 24 -3.64 -6.44 -9.80
C HIS A 24 -2.32 -6.94 -10.41
N ASP A 25 -2.39 -7.93 -11.30
CA ASP A 25 -1.20 -8.47 -11.96
C ASP A 25 -0.59 -7.49 -12.95
N LEU A 26 -1.41 -6.72 -13.67
CA LEU A 26 -0.97 -5.69 -14.60
C LEU A 26 -0.23 -4.56 -13.88
N THR A 27 -0.84 -4.03 -12.82
CA THR A 27 -0.33 -2.86 -12.08
C THR A 27 0.90 -3.17 -11.24
N LEU A 28 1.00 -4.35 -10.60
CA LEU A 28 2.14 -4.69 -9.74
C LEU A 28 3.23 -5.49 -10.46
N GLY A 29 2.86 -6.27 -11.48
CA GLY A 29 3.74 -7.20 -12.17
C GLY A 29 4.71 -6.53 -13.15
N ASN A 30 4.34 -5.40 -13.75
CA ASN A 30 5.16 -4.74 -14.77
C ASN A 30 5.80 -3.44 -14.24
N SER A 31 7.13 -3.34 -14.31
CA SER A 31 7.89 -2.14 -13.90
C SER A 31 7.57 -0.91 -14.74
N PHE A 32 7.34 -1.08 -16.05
CA PHE A 32 6.96 0.02 -16.93
C PHE A 32 5.62 0.63 -16.50
N ILE A 33 4.61 -0.23 -16.26
CA ILE A 33 3.26 0.21 -15.85
C ILE A 33 3.31 0.91 -14.50
N LYS A 34 4.05 0.36 -13.53
CA LYS A 34 4.28 1.00 -12.22
C LYS A 34 4.87 2.40 -12.37
N LYS A 35 5.91 2.54 -13.20
CA LYS A 35 6.54 3.83 -13.46
C LYS A 35 5.60 4.79 -14.16
N SER A 36 4.88 4.36 -15.19
CA SER A 36 3.90 5.20 -15.90
C SER A 36 2.80 5.70 -14.97
N ILE A 37 2.25 4.84 -14.12
CA ILE A 37 1.22 5.20 -13.13
C ILE A 37 1.75 6.24 -12.13
N PHE A 38 2.99 6.06 -11.66
CA PHE A 38 3.64 7.02 -10.76
C PHE A 38 3.88 8.39 -11.43
N GLU A 39 4.35 8.41 -12.68
CA GLU A 39 4.55 9.66 -13.41
C GLU A 39 3.22 10.38 -13.68
N LEU A 40 2.14 9.64 -13.97
CA LEU A 40 0.80 10.21 -14.12
C LEU A 40 0.28 10.84 -12.82
N GLU A 41 0.43 10.14 -11.69
CA GLU A 41 0.10 10.68 -10.36
C GLU A 41 0.85 12.00 -10.11
N LYS A 42 2.15 12.03 -10.42
CA LYS A 42 2.98 13.22 -10.28
C LYS A 42 2.47 14.37 -11.15
N ILE A 43 2.24 14.15 -12.45
CA ILE A 43 1.75 15.20 -13.35
C ILE A 43 0.44 15.81 -12.87
N ILE A 44 -0.49 14.98 -12.35
CA ILE A 44 -1.82 15.43 -11.93
C ILE A 44 -1.77 16.16 -10.58
N TYR A 45 -0.99 15.66 -9.61
CA TYR A 45 -1.04 16.14 -8.23
C TYR A 45 0.15 17.00 -7.79
N GLN A 46 1.23 17.09 -8.58
CA GLN A 46 2.43 17.85 -8.23
C GLN A 46 2.12 19.33 -7.93
N LYS A 47 1.30 19.98 -8.77
CA LYS A 47 0.91 21.38 -8.53
C LYS A 47 0.16 21.57 -7.22
N LYS A 48 -0.68 20.61 -6.83
CA LYS A 48 -1.45 20.64 -5.57
C LYS A 48 -0.54 20.44 -4.36
N ILE A 49 0.48 19.59 -4.47
CA ILE A 49 1.48 19.36 -3.44
C ILE A 49 2.33 20.63 -3.24
N GLU A 50 2.79 21.23 -4.33
CA GLU A 50 3.58 22.47 -4.32
C GLU A 50 2.78 23.65 -3.75
N SER A 51 1.51 23.82 -4.15
CA SER A 51 0.64 24.90 -3.66
C SER A 51 0.30 24.77 -2.19
N ASN A 52 0.16 23.54 -1.67
CA ASN A 52 -0.13 23.31 -0.26
C ASN A 52 1.07 23.57 0.65
N CYS A 53 2.23 23.97 0.09
CA CYS A 53 3.44 24.23 0.85
C CYS A 53 3.75 23.07 1.81
N ILE A 54 3.53 21.83 1.35
CA ILE A 54 3.95 20.62 2.06
C ILE A 54 5.47 20.69 2.05
N LYS A 55 6.03 21.38 3.06
CA LYS A 55 7.46 21.34 3.34
C LYS A 55 7.80 19.87 3.49
N PHE A 56 8.95 19.44 2.99
CA PHE A 56 9.46 18.10 3.28
C PHE A 56 9.64 17.99 4.80
N GLU A 57 8.58 17.52 5.46
CA GLU A 57 8.54 17.29 6.89
C GLU A 57 9.49 16.13 7.22
N LYS A 58 9.79 15.97 8.51
CA LYS A 58 10.67 14.91 8.96
C LYS A 58 9.98 13.55 8.71
N HIS A 59 10.51 12.78 7.77
CA HIS A 59 10.05 11.42 7.52
C HIS A 59 10.63 10.45 8.56
N ILE A 60 9.79 9.52 9.03
CA ILE A 60 10.22 8.40 9.88
C ILE A 60 10.28 7.14 9.02
N PHE A 61 11.44 6.50 8.98
CA PHE A 61 11.63 5.21 8.33
C PHE A 61 11.71 4.10 9.36
N ILE A 62 10.80 3.12 9.26
CA ILE A 62 10.81 1.92 10.09
C ILE A 62 11.48 0.81 9.28
N SER A 63 12.59 0.27 9.79
CA SER A 63 13.30 -0.86 9.18
C SER A 63 13.57 -1.94 10.22
N GLY A 64 13.66 -3.19 9.78
CA GLY A 64 13.90 -4.32 10.65
C GLY A 64 13.78 -5.65 9.91
N LEU A 65 14.20 -6.73 10.57
CA LEU A 65 14.03 -8.08 10.05
C LEU A 65 12.56 -8.49 10.02
N PRO A 66 12.17 -9.45 9.17
CA PRO A 66 10.83 -10.05 9.22
C PRO A 66 10.52 -10.54 10.64
N ARG A 67 9.33 -10.19 11.15
CA ARG A 67 8.85 -10.52 12.51
C ARG A 67 9.64 -9.89 13.67
N SER A 68 10.35 -8.79 13.43
CA SER A 68 10.99 -7.97 14.49
C SER A 68 10.03 -7.05 15.26
N GLY A 69 8.72 -7.07 14.94
CA GLY A 69 7.73 -6.18 15.56
C GLY A 69 7.55 -4.83 14.86
N SER A 70 8.17 -4.61 13.70
CA SER A 70 8.06 -3.36 12.92
C SER A 70 6.61 -2.99 12.57
N THR A 71 5.74 -3.97 12.28
CA THR A 71 4.31 -3.73 12.04
C THR A 71 3.60 -3.13 13.26
N GLY A 72 4.01 -3.52 14.48
CA GLY A 72 3.45 -2.94 15.71
C GLY A 72 3.80 -1.46 15.84
N ILE A 73 5.05 -1.10 15.57
CA ILE A 73 5.50 0.31 15.56
C ILE A 73 4.77 1.11 14.48
N LEU A 74 4.63 0.53 13.27
CA LEU A 74 3.91 1.16 12.17
C LEU A 74 2.46 1.47 12.54
N ASN A 75 1.75 0.50 13.14
CA ASN A 75 0.37 0.70 13.58
C ASN A 75 0.28 1.78 14.66
N LEU A 76 1.18 1.76 15.65
CA LEU A 76 1.21 2.77 16.72
C LEU A 76 1.40 4.19 16.18
N LEU A 77 2.33 4.38 15.22
CA LEU A 77 2.55 5.69 14.61
C LEU A 77 1.39 6.11 13.69
N TYR A 78 0.77 5.17 13.01
CA TYR A 78 -0.37 5.45 12.14
C TYR A 78 -1.62 5.84 12.95
N ASP A 79 -1.83 5.18 14.09
CA ASP A 79 -2.98 5.42 14.98
C ASP A 79 -2.95 6.82 15.62
N THR A 80 -1.79 7.49 15.71
CA THR A 80 -1.73 8.88 16.21
C THR A 80 -2.36 9.89 15.25
N SER A 81 -2.60 9.51 13.99
CA SER A 81 -3.03 10.42 12.91
C SER A 81 -2.07 11.59 12.62
N GLU A 82 -0.88 11.60 13.23
CA GLU A 82 0.19 12.57 12.93
C GLU A 82 1.01 12.13 11.70
N PHE A 83 1.05 10.83 11.42
CA PHE A 83 1.78 10.24 10.30
C PHE A 83 0.83 9.60 9.30
N ALA A 84 1.18 9.71 8.02
CA ALA A 84 0.50 9.01 6.94
C ALA A 84 1.38 7.86 6.42
N SER A 85 0.73 6.74 6.09
CA SER A 85 1.35 5.60 5.42
C SER A 85 0.41 5.04 4.37
N LEU A 86 0.94 4.22 3.47
CA LEU A 86 0.15 3.51 2.47
C LEU A 86 -0.63 2.37 3.15
N THR A 87 -1.90 2.24 2.77
CA THR A 87 -2.84 1.26 3.33
C THR A 87 -3.29 0.28 2.27
N TYR A 88 -3.95 -0.79 2.68
CA TYR A 88 -4.55 -1.76 1.75
C TYR A 88 -5.58 -1.14 0.79
N GLN A 89 -6.18 0.02 1.11
CA GLN A 89 -7.04 0.76 0.19
C GLN A 89 -6.31 1.29 -1.04
N ASN A 90 -4.99 1.48 -0.96
CA ASN A 90 -4.21 1.94 -2.09
C ASN A 90 -3.92 0.82 -3.10
N MET A 91 -4.24 -0.44 -2.77
CA MET A 91 -4.12 -1.54 -3.71
C MET A 91 -5.22 -1.49 -4.78
N PRO A 92 -4.88 -1.76 -6.06
CA PRO A 92 -3.57 -2.20 -6.52
C PRO A 92 -2.63 -1.05 -6.96
N PHE A 93 -3.11 0.20 -6.94
CA PHE A 93 -2.39 1.40 -7.39
C PHE A 93 -1.52 2.05 -6.29
N ILE A 94 -0.60 1.27 -5.70
CA ILE A 94 0.25 1.69 -4.57
C ILE A 94 1.04 2.97 -4.87
N LEU A 95 1.55 3.11 -6.09
CA LEU A 95 2.37 4.25 -6.52
C LEU A 95 1.54 5.46 -6.96
N ALA A 96 0.22 5.33 -7.01
CA ALA A 96 -0.69 6.42 -7.36
C ALA A 96 -1.87 6.46 -6.39
N PRO A 97 -1.61 6.75 -5.10
CA PRO A 97 -2.63 6.66 -4.07
C PRO A 97 -3.76 7.67 -4.24
N ASN A 98 -3.52 8.86 -4.82
CA ASN A 98 -4.61 9.81 -5.05
C ASN A 98 -5.46 9.44 -6.25
N LEU A 99 -4.87 8.92 -7.34
CA LEU A 99 -5.63 8.31 -8.41
C LEU A 99 -6.44 7.09 -7.92
N SER A 100 -5.87 6.27 -7.04
CA SER A 100 -6.56 5.09 -6.49
C SER A 100 -7.90 5.46 -5.85
N LYS A 101 -7.97 6.59 -5.13
CA LYS A 101 -9.19 7.08 -4.48
C LYS A 101 -10.30 7.48 -5.45
N LEU A 102 -9.96 7.84 -6.69
CA LEU A 102 -10.93 8.20 -7.72
C LEU A 102 -11.56 6.97 -8.38
N PHE A 103 -10.78 5.90 -8.54
CA PHE A 103 -11.21 4.68 -9.22
C PHE A 103 -11.75 3.61 -8.28
N ILE A 104 -11.26 3.58 -7.04
CA ILE A 104 -11.61 2.56 -6.06
C ILE A 104 -12.56 3.18 -5.04
N ARG A 105 -13.80 2.67 -5.02
CA ARG A 105 -14.77 3.03 -3.99
C ARG A 105 -14.24 2.57 -2.64
N LYS A 106 -14.28 3.47 -1.65
CA LYS A 106 -13.94 3.13 -0.27
C LYS A 106 -14.81 1.98 0.22
N VAL A 107 -14.17 0.92 0.68
CA VAL A 107 -14.86 -0.22 1.29
C VAL A 107 -15.11 0.12 2.76
N GLU A 108 -16.29 0.65 3.04
CA GLU A 108 -16.72 0.91 4.42
C GLU A 108 -17.04 -0.40 5.14
N ASN A 109 -16.77 -0.45 6.45
CA ASN A 109 -17.10 -1.56 7.35
C ASN A 109 -16.44 -2.90 7.00
N SER A 110 -15.19 -2.88 6.52
CA SER A 110 -14.46 -4.12 6.34
C SER A 110 -14.11 -4.76 7.67
N LYS A 111 -14.55 -6.01 7.88
CA LYS A 111 -14.24 -6.75 9.11
C LYS A 111 -12.74 -7.00 9.20
N LYS A 112 -12.15 -6.62 10.34
CA LYS A 112 -10.75 -6.93 10.66
C LYS A 112 -10.52 -8.44 10.59
N LYS A 113 -9.51 -8.83 9.81
CA LYS A 113 -9.07 -10.22 9.65
C LYS A 113 -7.76 -10.43 10.38
N LYS A 114 -7.59 -11.60 10.98
CA LYS A 114 -6.31 -11.96 11.61
C LYS A 114 -5.26 -12.19 10.53
N ARG A 115 -4.03 -11.68 10.72
CA ARG A 115 -2.92 -12.00 9.83
C ARG A 115 -2.60 -13.49 9.89
N PHE A 116 -2.18 -14.03 8.75
CA PHE A 116 -1.81 -15.44 8.61
C PHE A 116 -0.68 -15.87 9.57
N HIS A 117 0.19 -14.94 9.94
CA HIS A 117 1.31 -15.21 10.85
C HIS A 117 0.89 -15.51 12.29
N ASN A 118 -0.40 -15.39 12.62
CA ASN A 118 -0.94 -15.65 13.96
C ASN A 118 -0.21 -14.88 15.08
N ASP A 119 0.31 -13.70 14.74
CA ASP A 119 1.11 -12.79 15.57
C ASP A 119 0.25 -11.84 16.42
N GLY A 120 -1.06 -12.08 16.50
CA GLY A 120 -2.01 -11.22 17.22
C GLY A 120 -2.34 -9.91 16.49
N VAL A 121 -1.78 -9.68 15.30
CA VAL A 121 -2.05 -8.49 14.50
C VAL A 121 -3.26 -8.76 13.59
N PHE A 122 -4.17 -7.78 13.57
CA PHE A 122 -5.34 -7.77 12.71
C PHE A 122 -5.18 -6.70 11.64
N PHE A 123 -5.76 -6.94 10.46
CA PHE A 123 -5.72 -6.01 9.35
C PHE A 123 -7.07 -5.93 8.63
N ASP A 124 -7.32 -4.79 8.03
CA ASP A 124 -8.46 -4.44 7.20
C ASP A 124 -7.98 -3.55 6.03
N HIS A 125 -8.91 -2.98 5.26
CA HIS A 125 -8.53 -2.13 4.13
C HIS A 125 -7.82 -0.83 4.56
N ASP A 126 -8.16 -0.28 5.72
CA ASP A 126 -7.56 0.96 6.25
C ASP A 126 -6.22 0.72 6.95
N SER A 127 -5.84 -0.54 7.18
CA SER A 127 -4.61 -0.86 7.91
C SER A 127 -3.35 -0.48 7.10
N PRO A 128 -2.34 0.15 7.74
CA PRO A 128 -1.08 0.48 7.09
C PRO A 128 -0.21 -0.77 6.89
N GLU A 129 0.60 -0.78 5.84
CA GLU A 129 1.54 -1.88 5.54
C GLU A 129 2.79 -1.35 4.85
N ALA A 130 3.87 -2.13 4.84
CA ALA A 130 5.17 -1.76 4.28
C ALA A 130 5.21 -1.72 2.73
N PHE A 131 4.31 -0.95 2.10
CA PHE A 131 4.21 -0.85 0.65
C PHE A 131 5.27 0.04 0.00
N ASP A 132 6.01 0.82 0.79
CA ASP A 132 7.16 1.61 0.31
C ASP A 132 8.24 0.73 -0.35
N GLN A 133 8.30 -0.56 0.00
CA GLN A 133 9.18 -1.53 -0.67
C GLN A 133 8.92 -1.62 -2.18
N VAL A 134 7.68 -1.38 -2.63
CA VAL A 134 7.33 -1.40 -4.06
C VAL A 134 7.96 -0.22 -4.78
N PHE A 135 8.01 0.95 -4.12
CA PHE A 135 8.69 2.14 -4.62
C PHE A 135 10.20 1.93 -4.66
N LEU A 136 10.80 1.49 -3.54
CA LEU A 136 12.24 1.25 -3.42
C LEU A 136 12.77 0.13 -4.33
N LYS A 137 11.90 -0.75 -4.83
CA LYS A 137 12.28 -1.78 -5.82
C LYS A 137 12.26 -1.24 -7.25
N LEU A 138 11.51 -0.16 -7.51
CA LEU A 138 11.35 0.41 -8.84
C LEU A 138 12.47 1.40 -9.18
N TYR A 139 12.95 2.13 -8.17
CA TYR A 139 14.00 3.16 -8.27
C TYR A 139 15.25 2.70 -7.51
#